data_AF-A0AAX2DQE5-F1
#
_entry.id   AF-A0AAX2DQE5-F1
#
_cell.length_a   1.000
_cell.length_b   1.000
_cell.length_c   1.000
_cell.angle_alpha   90.00
_cell.angle_beta   90.00
_cell.angle_gamma   90.00
#
_symmetry.space_group_name_H-M   'P 1'
#
loop_
_entity.id
_entity.type
_entity.pdbx_description
1 polymer ?
#
loop_
_entity_poly.entity_id
_entity_poly.type
_entity_poly.pdbx_seq_one_letter_code
_entity_poly.pdbx_strand_id
1 'polypeptide(L)'
;MEKWDLYDNQRQITGKTHIRGEKMQPGELLLVIHVCIFNAKNQLLIQKRQKDKESWPGYWDLSAAGSALKGETSQQAAEKSKKN
;
A
#
# COMPACT_ATOMS: atom_id res chain seq x y z
N MET A 1 9.87 10.88 6.28
CA MET A 1 8.79 10.05 6.86
C MET A 1 7.58 10.13 5.95
N GLU A 2 7.00 8.99 5.59
CA GLU A 2 5.77 8.96 4.78
C GLU A 2 4.60 9.53 5.58
N LYS A 3 3.74 10.29 4.89
CA LYS A 3 2.48 10.82 5.43
C LYS A 3 1.33 10.21 4.65
N TRP A 4 0.29 9.79 5.33
CA TRP A 4 -0.88 9.15 4.74
C TRP A 4 -2.15 9.89 5.16
N ASP A 5 -3.13 10.01 4.26
CA ASP A 5 -4.46 10.47 4.64
C ASP A 5 -5.20 9.36 5.38
N LEU A 6 -5.91 9.74 6.44
CA LEU A 6 -6.77 8.84 7.19
C LEU A 6 -8.17 8.78 6.58
N TYR A 7 -8.66 7.57 6.43
CA TYR A 7 -9.97 7.24 5.90
C TYR A 7 -10.89 6.72 7.00
N ASP A 8 -12.18 6.95 6.83
CA ASP A 8 -13.22 6.22 7.55
C ASP A 8 -13.61 4.91 6.83
N ASN A 9 -14.54 4.16 7.41
CA ASN A 9 -15.04 2.91 6.85
C ASN A 9 -15.93 3.08 5.61
N GLN A 10 -16.33 4.31 5.25
CA GLN A 10 -16.97 4.64 3.97
C GLN A 10 -15.95 5.09 2.91
N ARG A 11 -14.65 4.95 3.20
CA ARG A 11 -13.56 5.38 2.32
C ARG A 11 -13.60 6.89 2.04
N GLN A 12 -14.10 7.69 2.97
CA GLN A 12 -14.00 9.14 2.90
C GLN A 12 -12.77 9.63 3.66
N ILE A 13 -12.11 10.66 3.12
CA ILE A 13 -10.96 11.29 3.77
C ILE A 13 -11.47 12.05 5.01
N THR A 14 -10.89 11.75 6.17
CA THR A 14 -11.27 12.35 7.45
C THR A 14 -10.68 13.75 7.68
N GLY A 15 -9.78 14.20 6.80
CA GLY A 15 -9.00 15.44 6.94
C GLY A 15 -7.78 15.30 7.86
N LYS A 16 -7.62 14.16 8.54
CA LYS A 16 -6.47 13.87 9.40
C LYS A 16 -5.34 13.21 8.59
N THR A 17 -4.12 13.31 9.12
CA THR A 17 -2.92 12.73 8.53
C THR A 17 -2.22 11.84 9.55
N HIS A 18 -1.78 10.66 9.10
CA HIS A 18 -0.97 9.73 9.88
C HIS A 18 0.47 9.73 9.37
N ILE A 19 1.44 9.62 10.29
CA ILE A 19 2.86 9.49 9.96
C ILE A 19 3.25 8.03 10.12
N ARG A 20 3.85 7.46 9.07
CA ARG A 20 4.28 6.05 9.09
C ARG A 20 5.19 5.76 10.29
N GLY A 21 4.84 4.72 11.04
CA GLY A 21 5.57 4.27 12.23
C GLY A 21 4.94 4.75 13.54
N GLU A 22 4.00 5.69 13.50
CA GLU A 22 3.21 6.07 14.67
C GLU A 22 2.07 5.08 14.94
N LYS A 23 1.57 5.08 16.17
CA LYS A 23 0.45 4.21 16.55
C LYS A 23 -0.87 4.79 15.99
N MET A 24 -1.59 3.99 15.22
CA MET A 24 -2.95 4.33 14.77
C MET A 24 -3.97 4.16 15.89
N GLN A 25 -5.00 5.00 15.87
CA GLN A 25 -6.15 4.87 16.77
C GLN A 25 -7.18 3.88 16.20
N PRO A 26 -8.01 3.24 17.05
CA PRO A 26 -9.10 2.40 16.59
C PRO A 26 -10.04 3.15 15.62
N GLY A 27 -10.37 2.51 14.50
CA GLY A 27 -11.24 3.08 13.47
C GLY A 27 -10.53 3.98 12.45
N GLU A 28 -9.25 4.30 12.64
CA GLU A 28 -8.44 4.95 11.62
C GLU A 28 -8.06 3.93 10.53
N LEU A 29 -8.32 4.28 9.27
CA LEU A 29 -7.99 3.44 8.12
C LEU A 29 -7.03 4.18 7.18
N LEU A 30 -6.28 3.40 6.41
CA LEU A 30 -5.35 3.89 5.41
C LEU A 30 -5.72 3.30 4.04
N LEU A 31 -5.43 4.05 2.98
CA LEU A 31 -5.60 3.53 1.63
C LEU A 31 -4.36 2.72 1.22
N VAL A 32 -4.53 1.40 1.13
CA VAL A 32 -3.52 0.45 0.63
C VAL A 32 -3.91 -0.01 -0.77
N ILE A 33 -2.92 -0.21 -1.63
CA ILE A 33 -3.10 -0.74 -2.98
C ILE A 33 -2.31 -2.04 -3.15
N HIS A 34 -2.82 -2.90 -4.03
CA HIS A 34 -2.14 -4.07 -4.55
C HIS A 34 -2.23 -4.04 -6.08
N VAL A 35 -1.13 -4.36 -6.75
CA VAL A 35 -1.06 -4.47 -8.21
C VAL A 35 -0.82 -5.93 -8.56
N CYS A 36 -1.67 -6.47 -9.42
CA CYS A 36 -1.53 -7.80 -10.00
C CYS A 36 -1.08 -7.68 -11.45
N ILE A 37 0.10 -8.21 -11.76
CA ILE A 37 0.70 -8.18 -13.10
C ILE A 37 0.58 -9.58 -13.69
N PHE A 38 -0.07 -9.67 -14.85
CA PHE A 38 -0.20 -10.91 -15.61
C PHE A 38 0.63 -10.85 -16.88
N ASN A 39 1.31 -11.95 -17.21
CA ASN A 39 1.96 -12.09 -18.52
C ASN A 39 0.93 -12.53 -19.60
N ALA A 40 1.35 -12.58 -20.87
CA ALA A 40 0.50 -13.00 -21.98
C ALA A 40 0.01 -14.46 -21.90
N LYS A 41 0.54 -15.27 -20.97
CA LYS A 41 0.10 -16.65 -20.70
C LYS A 41 -0.87 -16.72 -19.52
N ASN A 42 -1.43 -15.60 -19.06
CA ASN A 42 -2.34 -15.49 -17.91
C ASN A 42 -1.72 -15.97 -16.58
N GLN A 43 -0.40 -15.88 -16.43
CA GLN A 43 0.28 -16.21 -15.17
C GLN A 43 0.48 -14.95 -14.34
N LEU A 44 0.15 -15.03 -13.04
CA LEU A 44 0.34 -13.96 -12.07
C LEU A 44 1.81 -13.90 -11.63
N LEU A 45 2.43 -12.73 -11.71
CA LEU A 45 3.69 -12.45 -11.03
C LEU A 45 3.43 -12.35 -9.52
N ILE A 46 4.11 -13.16 -8.72
CA ILE A 46 4.17 -13.02 -7.27
C ILE A 46 5.59 -12.66 -6.85
N GLN A 47 5.74 -11.91 -5.77
CA GLN A 47 7.06 -11.52 -5.26
C GLN A 47 7.36 -12.22 -3.94
N LYS A 48 8.64 -12.52 -3.70
CA LYS A 48 9.13 -12.90 -2.37
C LYS A 48 9.73 -11.67 -1.70
N ARG A 49 9.20 -11.29 -0.54
CA ARG A 49 9.60 -10.09 0.18
C ARG A 49 11.04 -10.24 0.69
N GLN A 50 11.82 -9.17 0.59
CA GLN A 50 13.19 -9.11 1.11
C GLN A 50 13.21 -9.36 2.63
N LYS A 51 14.30 -9.93 3.13
CA LYS A 51 14.43 -10.33 4.55
C LYS A 51 14.60 -9.14 5.49
N ASP A 52 14.98 -7.98 4.98
CA ASP A 52 15.19 -6.73 5.71
C ASP A 52 13.92 -5.86 5.82
N LYS A 53 12.78 -6.34 5.29
CA LYS A 53 11.51 -5.64 5.43
C LYS A 53 11.05 -5.66 6.88
N GLU A 54 10.72 -4.48 7.39
CA GLU A 54 10.13 -4.27 8.72
C GLU A 54 8.89 -5.15 8.97
N SER A 55 8.01 -5.27 7.97
CA SER A 55 6.82 -6.12 8.03
C SER A 55 6.89 -7.28 7.05
N TRP A 56 6.56 -8.47 7.54
CA TRP A 56 6.45 -9.72 6.77
C TRP A 56 7.71 -10.07 5.94
N PRO A 57 8.91 -10.08 6.53
CA PRO A 57 10.14 -10.42 5.81
C PRO A 57 10.13 -11.88 5.33
N GLY A 58 10.51 -12.12 4.08
CA GLY A 58 10.63 -13.47 3.49
C GLY A 58 9.32 -14.14 3.04
N TYR A 59 8.16 -13.51 3.27
CA TYR A 59 6.85 -14.01 2.84
C TYR A 59 6.62 -13.77 1.35
N TRP A 60 5.72 -14.55 0.75
CA TRP A 60 5.19 -14.30 -0.59
C TRP A 60 4.09 -13.25 -0.57
N ASP A 61 4.02 -12.43 -1.61
CA ASP A 61 3.09 -11.31 -1.76
C ASP A 61 2.68 -11.18 -3.24
N LEU A 62 1.68 -10.35 -3.53
CA LEU A 62 1.26 -10.02 -4.90
C LEU A 62 2.36 -9.27 -5.65
N SER A 63 2.16 -8.99 -6.94
CA SER A 63 3.22 -8.46 -7.82
C SER A 63 3.85 -7.16 -7.29
N ALA A 64 3.03 -6.26 -6.76
CA ALA A 64 3.48 -5.10 -6.00
C ALA A 64 2.38 -4.65 -5.01
N ALA A 65 2.78 -3.97 -3.94
CA ALA A 65 1.86 -3.42 -2.94
C ALA A 65 2.43 -2.10 -2.37
N GLY A 66 1.56 -1.27 -1.78
CA GLY A 66 1.99 -0.03 -1.14
C GLY A 66 0.84 0.76 -0.55
N SER A 67 1.17 1.82 0.18
CA SER A 67 0.20 2.77 0.72
C SER A 67 0.13 4.01 -0.18
N ALA A 68 -1.08 4.57 -0.33
CA ALA A 68 -1.24 5.90 -0.88
C ALA A 68 -0.69 6.94 0.10
N LEU A 69 0.17 7.83 -0.40
CA LEU A 69 0.62 8.99 0.36
C LEU A 69 -0.48 10.04 0.45
N LYS A 70 -0.31 10.99 1.37
CA LYS A 70 -1.20 12.14 1.52
C LYS A 70 -1.41 12.82 0.16
N GLY A 71 -2.68 12.97 -0.22
CA GLY A 71 -3.12 13.56 -1.48
C GLY A 71 -3.03 12.64 -2.70
N GLU A 72 -2.50 11.42 -2.58
CA GLU A 72 -2.49 10.46 -3.69
C GLU A 72 -3.84 9.76 -3.82
N THR A 73 -4.30 9.63 -5.05
CA THR A 73 -5.35 8.68 -5.43
C THR A 73 -4.81 7.24 -5.45
N SER A 74 -5.71 6.26 -5.45
CA SER A 74 -5.33 4.84 -5.62
C SER A 74 -4.55 4.60 -6.92
N GLN A 75 -4.87 5.32 -7.99
CA GLN A 75 -4.24 5.20 -9.30
C GLN A 75 -2.80 5.70 -9.25
N GLN A 76 -2.55 6.89 -8.68
CA GLN A 76 -1.20 7.43 -8.52
C GLN A 76 -0.33 6.54 -7.63
N ALA A 77 -0.89 6.04 -6.53
CA ALA A 77 -0.20 5.09 -5.66
C ALA A 77 0.18 3.79 -6.40
N ALA A 78 -0.74 3.24 -7.20
CA ALA A 78 -0.49 2.04 -8.00
C ALA A 78 0.57 2.26 -9.09
N GLU A 79 0.56 3.40 -9.77
CA GLU A 79 1.58 3.76 -10.78
C GLU A 79 2.97 3.88 -10.17
N LYS A 80 3.07 4.52 -8.99
CA LYS A 80 4.31 4.62 -8.23
C LYS A 80 4.83 3.23 -7.83
N SER A 81 3.97 2.35 -7.33
CA SER A 81 4.35 1.00 -6.87
C SER A 81 4.80 0.06 -7.99
N LYS A 82 4.56 0.37 -9.26
CA LYS A 82 5.08 -0.41 -10.40
C LYS A 82 6.57 -0.20 -10.65
N LYS A 83 7.18 0.86 -10.11
CA LYS A 83 8.61 1.16 -10.27
C LYS A 83 9.42 0.42 -9.20
N ASN A 84 9.77 -0.83 -9.48
CA ASN A 84 10.88 -1.54 -8.85
C ASN A 84 11.71 -2.24 -9.92
#